data_AF-A0A2G8SA79-F1
#
_entry.id   AF-A0A2G8SA79-F1
#
_cell.length_a   1.000
_cell.length_b   1.000
_cell.length_c   1.000
_cell.angle_alpha   90.00
_cell.angle_beta   90.00
_cell.angle_gamma   90.00
#
_symmetry.space_group_name_H-M   'P 1'
#
loop_
_entity.id
_entity.type
_entity.pdbx_description
1 polymer ?
#
loop_
_entity_poly.entity_id
_entity_poly.type
_entity_poly.pdbx_seq_one_letter_code
_entity_poly.pdbx_strand_id
1 'polypeptide(L)'
;MTTTIEWVGLPDVLGCGWCQRSDLSKQQLKQCGGCGAVRYCSKACQRTAWPYHKSTCRSNSSETVTGAEQAGYTAPLSLANAVKLWANTHEDAFSTVVHTIVRSRGGVDWVLSNERCIVFYLRPLAHYADNPATAFEVTSLMLVSRDADLGDEHADEPFRDLWEEPLRASRAQDAAQIVRTDPNPRFAGLLPATFMVADTEVVLHSHYALYRPEDHDDGAPLPERVEAAFYDLQRLCVRAIAVGLVLRNPTDGSFPQVGYMLQERKKWVWKPMKNPLGLMAMTQDADDRPRRSKLSLRELWKLWRQW
;
A
#
# COMPACT_ATOMS: atom_id res chain seq x y z
N MET A 1 -7.22 2.84 22.28
CA MET A 1 -8.14 3.48 21.31
C MET A 1 -7.59 3.20 19.92
N THR A 2 -8.22 2.28 19.20
CA THR A 2 -7.85 1.87 17.84
C THR A 2 -8.33 2.97 16.90
N THR A 3 -7.44 3.88 16.49
CA THR A 3 -7.81 4.98 15.58
C THR A 3 -7.57 4.54 14.14
N THR A 4 -8.58 3.88 13.58
CA THR A 4 -8.71 3.61 12.15
C THR A 4 -8.56 4.93 11.40
N ILE A 5 -7.64 5.01 10.44
CA ILE A 5 -7.75 6.02 9.40
C ILE A 5 -9.07 5.70 8.69
N GLU A 6 -10.03 6.63 8.66
CA GLU A 6 -11.26 6.46 7.88
C GLU A 6 -10.91 6.42 6.38
N TRP A 7 -10.51 5.24 5.94
CA TRP A 7 -10.60 4.81 4.56
C TRP A 7 -12.09 4.63 4.27
N VAL A 8 -12.74 5.64 3.70
CA VAL A 8 -13.74 5.29 2.68
C VAL A 8 -12.91 4.53 1.64
N GLY A 9 -13.26 3.26 1.44
CA GLY A 9 -12.50 2.37 0.58
C GLY A 9 -12.22 3.02 -0.77
N LEU A 10 -11.24 2.47 -1.50
CA LEU A 10 -11.33 2.55 -2.95
C LEU A 10 -12.78 2.21 -3.30
N PRO A 11 -13.49 3.05 -4.09
CA PRO A 11 -14.84 2.68 -4.48
C PRO A 11 -14.72 1.25 -5.00
N ASP A 12 -15.50 0.33 -4.42
CA ASP A 12 -15.76 -0.95 -5.09
C ASP A 12 -15.92 -0.55 -6.55
N VAL A 13 -15.04 -1.01 -7.43
CA VAL A 13 -15.18 -0.65 -8.84
C VAL A 13 -16.42 -1.40 -9.28
N LEU A 14 -17.57 -0.77 -9.08
CA LEU A 14 -18.90 -1.15 -9.50
C LEU A 14 -18.99 -0.82 -10.99
N GLY A 15 -17.98 -1.30 -11.71
CA GLY A 15 -17.90 -1.27 -13.14
C GLY A 15 -18.54 -2.53 -13.69
N CYS A 16 -19.23 -2.41 -14.81
CA CYS A 16 -19.51 -3.59 -15.62
C CYS A 16 -18.17 -4.24 -16.05
N GLY A 17 -17.96 -5.52 -15.74
CA GLY A 17 -16.75 -6.27 -16.10
C GLY A 17 -16.52 -6.49 -17.60
N TRP A 18 -17.32 -5.83 -18.46
CA TRP A 18 -17.12 -5.78 -19.91
C TRP A 18 -16.96 -4.33 -20.39
N CYS A 19 -18.02 -3.54 -20.28
CA CYS A 19 -18.07 -2.18 -20.83
C CYS A 19 -17.56 -1.11 -19.86
N GLN A 20 -17.12 -1.49 -18.66
CA GLN A 20 -16.48 -0.64 -17.65
C GLN A 20 -17.29 0.58 -17.21
N ARG A 21 -18.60 0.63 -17.52
CA ARG A 21 -19.53 1.62 -16.97
C ARG A 21 -19.55 1.56 -15.46
N SER A 22 -19.09 2.64 -14.82
CA SER A 22 -18.99 2.85 -13.38
C SER A 22 -20.09 3.78 -12.84
N ASP A 23 -20.99 4.27 -13.69
CA ASP A 23 -22.13 5.12 -13.33
C ASP A 23 -23.33 4.33 -12.74
N LEU A 24 -23.12 3.06 -12.39
CA LEU A 24 -24.15 2.12 -11.98
C LEU A 24 -23.98 1.72 -10.52
N SER A 25 -25.07 1.77 -9.75
CA SER A 25 -25.09 1.34 -8.36
C SER A 25 -24.93 -0.19 -8.22
N LYS A 26 -24.55 -0.67 -7.03
CA LYS A 26 -24.48 -2.11 -6.69
C LYS A 26 -25.73 -2.89 -7.10
N GLN A 27 -26.90 -2.28 -6.96
CA GLN A 27 -28.20 -2.89 -7.23
C GLN A 27 -28.52 -2.96 -8.74
N GLN A 28 -27.90 -2.09 -9.55
CA GLN A 28 -28.06 -2.05 -11.00
C GLN A 28 -27.15 -3.03 -11.74
N LEU A 29 -26.13 -3.56 -11.07
CA LEU A 29 -25.20 -4.52 -11.63
C LEU A 29 -25.60 -5.96 -11.27
N LYS A 30 -25.62 -6.84 -12.27
CA LYS A 30 -25.94 -8.25 -12.11
C LYS A 30 -24.67 -9.05 -11.86
N GLN A 31 -24.60 -9.77 -10.75
CA GLN A 31 -23.49 -10.69 -10.47
C GLN A 31 -23.47 -11.87 -11.45
N CYS A 32 -22.27 -12.36 -11.76
CA CYS A 32 -22.10 -13.64 -12.44
C CYS A 32 -22.64 -14.76 -11.54
N GLY A 33 -23.64 -15.51 -12.01
CA GLY A 33 -24.21 -16.63 -11.25
C GLY A 33 -23.27 -17.82 -11.05
N GLY A 34 -22.10 -17.85 -11.73
CA GLY A 34 -21.07 -18.87 -11.54
C GLY A 34 -20.12 -18.51 -10.40
N CYS A 35 -19.34 -17.43 -10.54
CA CYS A 35 -18.30 -17.08 -9.57
C CYS A 35 -18.70 -16.03 -8.53
N GLY A 36 -19.83 -15.31 -8.69
CA GLY A 36 -20.24 -14.20 -7.82
C GLY A 36 -19.33 -12.95 -7.83
N ALA A 37 -18.11 -13.07 -8.38
CA ALA A 37 -17.03 -12.08 -8.26
C ALA A 37 -17.12 -10.90 -9.25
N VAL A 38 -17.55 -11.15 -10.50
CA VAL A 38 -17.66 -10.11 -11.53
C VAL A 38 -19.12 -9.69 -11.68
N ARG A 39 -19.36 -8.38 -11.86
CA ARG A 39 -20.70 -7.83 -12.08
C ARG A 39 -20.83 -7.21 -13.47
N TYR A 40 -22.01 -7.31 -14.07
CA TYR A 40 -22.31 -6.81 -15.42
C TYR A 40 -23.56 -5.94 -15.41
N CYS A 41 -23.56 -4.85 -16.17
CA CYS A 41 -24.75 -4.00 -16.32
C CYS A 41 -25.91 -4.72 -17.04
N SER A 42 -25.62 -5.78 -17.80
CA SER A 42 -26.62 -6.55 -18.53
C SER A 42 -26.16 -7.98 -18.82
N LYS A 43 -27.12 -8.87 -19.11
CA LYS A 43 -26.83 -10.22 -19.64
C LYS A 43 -26.09 -10.15 -20.99
N ALA A 44 -26.27 -9.08 -21.77
CA ALA A 44 -25.53 -8.88 -23.00
C ALA A 44 -24.04 -8.67 -22.72
N CYS A 45 -23.68 -7.77 -21.79
CA CYS A 45 -22.29 -7.57 -21.36
C CYS A 45 -21.67 -8.84 -20.75
N GLN A 46 -22.44 -9.62 -19.99
CA GLN A 46 -21.99 -10.92 -19.48
C GLN A 46 -21.67 -11.90 -20.62
N ARG A 47 -22.53 -11.99 -21.65
CA ARG A 47 -22.31 -12.87 -22.81
C ARG A 47 -21.11 -12.42 -23.65
N THR A 48 -20.93 -11.12 -23.84
CA THR A 48 -19.80 -10.59 -24.61
C THR A 48 -18.47 -10.76 -23.86
N ALA A 49 -18.47 -10.62 -22.53
CA ALA A 49 -17.30 -10.93 -21.70
C ALA A 49 -17.00 -12.43 -21.62
N TRP A 50 -17.95 -13.31 -21.93
CA TRP A 50 -17.84 -14.74 -21.67
C TRP A 50 -16.57 -15.41 -22.23
N PRO A 51 -16.13 -15.16 -23.48
CA PRO A 51 -14.88 -15.76 -23.99
C PRO A 51 -13.64 -15.42 -23.15
N TYR A 52 -13.62 -14.24 -22.51
CA TYR A 52 -12.51 -13.74 -21.70
C TYR A 52 -12.68 -14.08 -20.21
N HIS A 53 -13.93 -14.15 -19.75
CA HIS A 53 -14.27 -14.44 -18.36
C HIS A 53 -14.34 -15.94 -18.07
N LYS A 54 -14.63 -16.80 -19.05
CA LYS A 54 -14.83 -18.23 -18.84
C LYS A 54 -13.64 -18.92 -18.16
N SER A 55 -12.41 -18.53 -18.49
CA SER A 55 -11.19 -19.08 -17.87
C SER A 55 -11.02 -18.69 -16.40
N THR A 56 -11.68 -17.62 -15.96
CA THR A 56 -11.65 -17.11 -14.58
C THR A 56 -12.98 -17.31 -13.82
N CYS A 57 -14.00 -17.85 -14.48
CA CYS A 57 -15.32 -18.11 -13.91
C CYS A 57 -15.37 -19.51 -13.29
N ARG A 58 -15.28 -19.59 -11.95
CA ARG A 58 -15.39 -20.84 -11.15
C ARG A 58 -16.79 -21.44 -11.17
N SER A 59 -17.18 -22.04 -12.30
CA SER A 59 -18.20 -23.08 -12.30
C SER A 59 -17.46 -24.40 -12.48
N ASN A 60 -17.22 -25.09 -11.35
CA ASN A 60 -16.44 -26.33 -11.17
C ASN A 60 -14.98 -26.13 -10.76
N SER A 61 -14.71 -26.14 -9.45
CA SER A 61 -13.84 -27.16 -8.86
C SER A 61 -13.85 -27.06 -7.34
N SER A 62 -14.34 -28.13 -6.71
CA SER A 62 -14.13 -28.45 -5.32
C SER A 62 -12.80 -29.19 -5.19
N GLU A 63 -11.69 -28.46 -5.03
CA GLU A 63 -10.43 -29.01 -4.55
C GLU A 63 -9.78 -27.97 -3.62
N THR A 64 -9.10 -28.44 -2.58
CA THR A 64 -8.42 -27.64 -1.55
C THR A 64 -7.24 -26.88 -2.14
N VAL A 65 -7.53 -25.73 -2.75
CA VAL A 65 -6.56 -24.77 -3.26
C VAL A 65 -6.07 -23.89 -2.09
N THR A 66 -4.76 -23.87 -1.85
CA THR A 66 -4.15 -23.02 -0.81
C THR A 66 -4.41 -21.53 -1.10
N GLY A 67 -4.44 -20.66 -0.08
CA GLY A 67 -4.65 -19.21 -0.29
C GLY A 67 -3.67 -18.60 -1.30
N ALA A 68 -2.41 -19.09 -1.35
CA ALA A 68 -1.41 -18.65 -2.33
C ALA A 68 -1.81 -18.97 -3.77
N GLU A 69 -2.33 -20.16 -4.04
CA GLU A 69 -2.81 -20.55 -5.38
C GLU A 69 -4.06 -19.75 -5.79
N GLN A 70 -4.92 -19.40 -4.83
CA GLN A 70 -6.05 -18.49 -5.07
C GLN A 70 -5.57 -17.09 -5.46
N ALA A 71 -4.46 -16.64 -4.87
CA ALA A 71 -3.78 -15.39 -5.20
C ALA A 71 -2.99 -15.43 -6.53
N GLY A 72 -2.95 -16.56 -7.23
CA GLY A 72 -2.23 -16.73 -8.50
C GLY A 72 -0.76 -17.12 -8.35
N TYR A 73 -0.35 -17.60 -7.17
CA TYR A 73 1.02 -18.00 -6.86
C TYR A 73 1.12 -19.50 -6.60
N THR A 74 2.19 -20.14 -7.05
CA THR A 74 2.34 -21.61 -6.98
C THR A 74 2.61 -22.15 -5.58
N ALA A 75 3.01 -21.29 -4.64
CA ALA A 75 3.28 -21.65 -3.25
C ALA A 75 3.25 -20.42 -2.32
N PRO A 76 2.99 -20.58 -1.01
CA PRO A 76 3.03 -19.49 -0.03
C PRO A 76 4.35 -18.69 -0.03
N LEU A 77 5.49 -19.38 -0.15
CA LEU A 77 6.80 -18.73 -0.23
C LEU A 77 6.95 -17.85 -1.48
N SER A 78 6.36 -18.27 -2.61
CA SER A 78 6.40 -17.47 -3.84
C SER A 78 5.56 -16.20 -3.72
N LEU A 79 4.41 -16.28 -3.04
CA LEU A 79 3.59 -15.13 -2.70
C LEU A 79 4.34 -14.19 -1.73
N ALA A 80 4.95 -14.70 -0.66
CA ALA A 80 5.74 -13.90 0.28
C ALA A 80 6.91 -13.16 -0.41
N ASN A 81 7.61 -13.83 -1.33
CA ASN A 81 8.66 -13.22 -2.15
C ASN A 81 8.13 -12.13 -3.07
N ALA A 82 6.95 -12.32 -3.65
CA ALA A 82 6.31 -11.31 -4.48
C ALA A 82 5.89 -10.09 -3.65
N VAL A 83 5.32 -10.28 -2.46
CA VAL A 83 5.00 -9.19 -1.53
C VAL A 83 6.26 -8.42 -1.17
N LYS A 84 7.35 -9.10 -0.81
CA LYS A 84 8.63 -8.47 -0.48
C LYS A 84 9.19 -7.66 -1.66
N LEU A 85 9.19 -8.24 -2.86
CA LEU A 85 9.69 -7.57 -4.06
C LEU A 85 8.84 -6.33 -4.40
N TRP A 86 7.53 -6.43 -4.27
CA TRP A 86 6.61 -5.33 -4.52
C TRP A 86 6.74 -4.21 -3.48
N ALA A 87 6.82 -4.56 -2.19
CA ALA A 87 7.04 -3.60 -1.11
C ALA A 87 8.36 -2.83 -1.31
N ASN A 88 9.45 -3.55 -1.60
CA ASN A 88 10.76 -2.94 -1.88
C ASN A 88 10.76 -2.08 -3.15
N THR A 89 9.96 -2.43 -4.15
CA THR A 89 9.82 -1.64 -5.38
C THR A 89 9.19 -0.28 -5.08
N HIS A 90 8.34 -0.19 -4.06
CA HIS A 90 7.60 1.01 -3.65
C HIS A 90 8.16 1.66 -2.37
N GLU A 91 9.38 1.33 -1.97
CA GLU A 91 9.98 1.73 -0.68
C GLU A 91 9.89 3.23 -0.40
N ASP A 92 10.21 4.08 -1.38
CA ASP A 92 10.18 5.53 -1.23
C ASP A 92 8.76 6.09 -1.01
N ALA A 93 7.77 5.48 -1.66
CA ALA A 93 6.37 5.85 -1.49
C ALA A 93 5.88 5.41 -0.12
N PHE A 94 6.18 4.18 0.30
CA PHE A 94 5.81 3.68 1.62
C PHE A 94 6.50 4.45 2.73
N SER A 95 7.80 4.73 2.62
CA SER A 95 8.54 5.53 3.59
C SER A 95 7.91 6.91 3.77
N THR A 96 7.49 7.56 2.68
CA THR A 96 6.76 8.84 2.75
C THR A 96 5.44 8.69 3.51
N VAL A 97 4.61 7.69 3.15
CA VAL A 97 3.33 7.43 3.82
C VAL A 97 3.52 7.15 5.31
N VAL A 98 4.48 6.30 5.67
CA VAL A 98 4.81 5.94 7.05
C VAL A 98 5.15 7.20 7.85
N HIS A 99 6.10 8.02 7.38
CA HIS A 99 6.54 9.18 8.15
C HIS A 99 5.43 10.23 8.28
N THR A 100 4.62 10.47 7.23
CA THR A 100 3.47 11.40 7.36
C THR A 100 2.47 10.93 8.41
N ILE A 101 2.19 9.62 8.50
CA ILE A 101 1.28 9.04 9.50
C ILE A 101 1.87 9.15 10.90
N VAL A 102 3.15 8.79 11.07
CA VAL A 102 3.87 8.88 12.35
C VAL A 102 3.84 10.31 12.88
N ARG A 103 4.18 11.29 12.05
CA ARG A 103 4.16 12.72 12.41
C ARG A 103 2.75 13.22 12.72
N SER A 104 1.73 12.70 12.04
CA SER A 104 0.32 13.03 12.34
C SER A 104 -0.21 12.35 13.62
N ARG A 105 0.55 11.44 14.22
CA ARG A 105 0.13 10.61 15.37
C ARG A 105 1.03 10.80 16.60
N GLY A 106 1.68 11.95 16.71
CA GLY A 106 2.46 12.34 17.89
C GLY A 106 3.97 12.29 17.73
N GLY A 107 4.48 11.96 16.53
CA GLY A 107 5.92 11.99 16.24
C GLY A 107 6.59 10.62 16.30
N VAL A 108 7.83 10.58 15.83
CA VAL A 108 8.69 9.38 15.77
C VAL A 108 8.95 8.81 17.16
N ASP A 109 9.36 9.65 18.11
CA ASP A 109 9.73 9.23 19.46
C ASP A 109 8.51 8.68 20.22
N TRP A 110 7.34 9.29 20.02
CA TRP A 110 6.09 8.77 20.60
C TRP A 110 5.75 7.40 20.03
N VAL A 111 5.77 7.24 18.71
CA VAL A 111 5.42 5.97 18.05
C VAL A 111 6.37 4.84 18.48
N LEU A 112 7.68 5.11 18.55
CA LEU A 112 8.67 4.13 18.98
C LEU A 112 8.53 3.77 20.46
N SER A 113 8.30 4.76 21.34
CA SER A 113 8.17 4.52 22.79
C SER A 113 6.86 3.83 23.17
N ASN A 114 5.84 3.90 22.32
CA ASN A 114 4.52 3.31 22.56
C ASN A 114 4.30 1.99 21.80
N GLU A 115 5.37 1.33 21.35
CA GLU A 115 5.34 0.00 20.71
C GLU A 115 4.26 -0.10 19.62
N ARG A 116 4.34 0.80 18.63
CA ARG A 116 3.40 0.86 17.51
C ARG A 116 3.84 0.03 16.31
N CYS A 117 2.86 -0.36 15.50
CA CYS A 117 2.99 -1.08 14.25
C CYS A 117 2.29 -0.35 13.12
N ILE A 118 2.87 -0.38 11.92
CA ILE A 118 2.11 -0.15 10.69
C ILE A 118 1.70 -1.47 10.02
N VAL A 119 0.40 -1.65 9.79
CA VAL A 119 -0.18 -2.83 9.12
C VAL A 119 -0.72 -2.42 7.76
N PHE A 120 -0.37 -3.18 6.73
CA PHE A 120 -0.85 -3.05 5.36
C PHE A 120 -1.69 -4.28 5.00
N TYR A 121 -2.92 -4.06 4.57
CA TYR A 121 -3.75 -5.11 3.98
C TYR A 121 -3.62 -5.04 2.47
N LEU A 122 -3.31 -6.18 1.87
CA LEU A 122 -3.01 -6.31 0.45
C LEU A 122 -4.02 -7.19 -0.23
N ARG A 123 -4.40 -6.81 -1.46
CA ARG A 123 -5.15 -7.68 -2.37
C ARG A 123 -4.27 -8.05 -3.57
N PRO A 124 -4.09 -9.34 -3.88
CA PRO A 124 -3.38 -9.78 -5.08
C PRO A 124 -4.09 -9.33 -6.37
N LEU A 125 -3.31 -8.88 -7.35
CA LEU A 125 -3.81 -8.48 -8.67
C LEU A 125 -3.37 -9.49 -9.74
N ALA A 126 -4.23 -10.47 -10.03
CA ALA A 126 -3.95 -11.62 -10.90
C ALA A 126 -3.44 -11.26 -12.32
N HIS A 127 -3.81 -10.11 -12.86
CA HIS A 127 -3.42 -9.68 -14.22
C HIS A 127 -2.00 -9.11 -14.32
N TYR A 128 -1.34 -8.89 -13.18
CA TYR A 128 -0.09 -8.12 -13.12
C TYR A 128 0.97 -8.74 -12.20
N ALA A 129 0.76 -10.00 -11.78
CA ALA A 129 1.55 -10.69 -10.75
C ALA A 129 3.07 -10.74 -11.06
N ASP A 130 3.46 -10.72 -12.33
CA ASP A 130 4.86 -10.75 -12.74
C ASP A 130 5.58 -9.40 -12.60
N ASN A 131 4.83 -8.29 -12.67
CA ASN A 131 5.41 -6.95 -12.58
C ASN A 131 5.48 -6.49 -11.12
N PRO A 132 6.70 -6.24 -10.59
CA PRO A 132 6.89 -5.92 -9.20
C PRO A 132 6.31 -4.56 -8.78
N ALA A 133 5.87 -3.71 -9.71
CA ALA A 133 5.18 -2.48 -9.37
C ALA A 133 3.65 -2.63 -9.21
N THR A 134 3.05 -3.72 -9.71
CA THR A 134 1.59 -3.82 -9.91
C THR A 134 0.98 -5.10 -9.36
N ALA A 135 1.75 -5.91 -8.65
CA ALA A 135 1.32 -7.22 -8.16
C ALA A 135 0.22 -7.15 -7.07
N PHE A 136 0.16 -6.07 -6.29
CA PHE A 136 -0.77 -5.91 -5.18
C PHE A 136 -1.41 -4.52 -5.16
N GLU A 137 -2.59 -4.46 -4.55
CA GLU A 137 -3.27 -3.24 -4.15
C GLU A 137 -3.26 -3.13 -2.62
N VAL A 138 -2.98 -1.93 -2.08
CA VAL A 138 -3.20 -1.64 -0.66
C VAL A 138 -4.69 -1.34 -0.45
N THR A 139 -5.38 -2.21 0.29
CA THR A 139 -6.81 -2.02 0.60
C THR A 139 -7.02 -1.29 1.92
N SER A 140 -6.10 -1.45 2.86
CA SER A 140 -6.10 -0.74 4.14
C SER A 140 -4.68 -0.56 4.66
N LEU A 141 -4.49 0.52 5.42
CA LEU A 141 -3.25 0.83 6.10
C LEU A 141 -3.57 1.46 7.45
N MET A 142 -2.98 0.94 8.52
CA MET A 142 -3.27 1.36 9.89
C MET A 142 -2.03 1.42 10.75
N LEU A 143 -1.94 2.45 11.60
CA LEU A 143 -0.99 2.50 12.71
C LEU A 143 -1.69 1.99 13.97
N VAL A 144 -1.27 0.84 14.47
CA VAL A 144 -1.90 0.14 15.60
C VAL A 144 -0.92 -0.01 16.77
N SER A 145 -1.44 -0.25 17.97
CA SER A 145 -0.62 -0.69 19.10
C SER A 145 -0.25 -2.17 18.89
N ARG A 146 0.89 -2.59 19.44
CA ARG A 146 1.24 -4.02 19.54
C ARG A 146 0.09 -4.87 20.09
N ASP A 147 -0.64 -4.34 21.07
CA ASP A 147 -1.71 -5.07 21.76
C ASP A 147 -3.09 -4.86 21.10
N ALA A 148 -3.12 -4.39 19.85
CA ALA A 148 -4.38 -4.20 19.13
C ALA A 148 -4.98 -5.55 18.73
N ASP A 149 -6.27 -5.73 19.06
CA ASP A 149 -7.10 -6.78 18.49
C ASP A 149 -7.52 -6.36 17.07
N LEU A 150 -7.05 -7.08 16.06
CA LEU A 150 -7.38 -6.84 14.66
C LEU A 150 -8.66 -7.57 14.20
N GLY A 151 -9.33 -8.29 15.12
CA GLY A 151 -10.65 -8.90 14.88
C GLY A 151 -10.64 -10.05 13.89
N ASP A 152 -9.51 -10.71 13.68
CA ASP A 152 -9.44 -11.92 12.86
C ASP A 152 -9.86 -13.12 13.71
N GLU A 153 -11.13 -13.48 13.62
CA GLU A 153 -11.74 -14.64 14.28
C GLU A 153 -11.16 -16.00 13.81
N HIS A 154 -10.20 -15.99 12.87
CA HIS A 154 -9.47 -17.16 12.38
C HIS A 154 -7.95 -17.09 12.62
N ALA A 155 -7.44 -16.04 13.27
CA ALA A 155 -6.04 -16.00 13.67
C ALA A 155 -5.81 -16.87 14.92
N ASP A 156 -5.11 -17.99 14.76
CA ASP A 156 -4.73 -18.87 15.87
C ASP A 156 -3.75 -18.21 16.86
N GLU A 157 -3.10 -17.10 16.48
CA GLU A 157 -2.13 -16.36 17.29
C GLU A 157 -2.52 -14.87 17.46
N PRO A 158 -2.44 -14.31 18.68
CA PRO A 158 -2.54 -12.88 18.91
C PRO A 158 -1.59 -12.09 18.02
N PHE A 159 -2.03 -10.94 17.49
CA PHE A 159 -1.19 -10.05 16.66
C PHE A 159 0.15 -9.67 17.33
N ARG A 160 0.18 -9.65 18.67
CA ARG A 160 1.39 -9.43 19.47
C ARG A 160 2.43 -10.54 19.32
N ASP A 161 2.02 -11.79 19.15
CA ASP A 161 2.93 -12.94 19.15
C ASP A 161 3.73 -12.99 17.84
N LEU A 162 3.13 -12.48 16.75
CA LEU A 162 3.80 -12.15 15.49
C LEU A 162 4.90 -11.08 15.63
N TRP A 163 5.05 -10.46 16.80
CA TRP A 163 5.95 -9.32 17.05
C TRP A 163 7.03 -9.59 18.10
N GLU A 164 6.96 -10.73 18.79
CA GLU A 164 7.89 -11.12 19.85
C GLU A 164 9.27 -11.56 19.29
N GLU A 165 10.12 -12.09 20.17
CA GLU A 165 11.43 -12.64 19.76
C GLU A 165 11.21 -13.87 18.87
N PRO A 166 11.78 -13.95 17.65
CA PRO A 166 13.07 -13.39 17.20
C PRO A 166 13.01 -12.11 16.35
N LEU A 167 11.83 -11.60 16.02
CA LEU A 167 11.69 -10.45 15.11
C LEU A 167 12.21 -9.16 15.74
N ARG A 168 12.06 -9.01 17.06
CA ARG A 168 12.60 -7.87 17.81
C ARG A 168 14.14 -7.86 17.81
N ALA A 169 14.80 -9.00 18.06
CA ALA A 169 16.24 -9.12 17.90
C ALA A 169 16.72 -8.81 16.47
N SER A 170 16.03 -9.30 15.45
CA SER A 170 16.36 -9.00 14.04
C SER A 170 16.32 -7.49 13.77
N ARG A 171 15.28 -6.79 14.24
CA ARG A 171 15.18 -5.32 14.09
C ARG A 171 16.30 -4.59 14.81
N ALA A 172 16.67 -5.01 16.01
CA ALA A 172 17.78 -4.39 16.73
C ALA A 172 19.12 -4.54 15.96
N GLN A 173 19.34 -5.70 15.33
CA GLN A 173 20.51 -5.94 14.48
C GLN A 173 20.50 -5.05 13.23
N ASP A 174 19.35 -4.94 12.55
CA ASP A 174 19.19 -4.09 11.37
C ASP A 174 19.38 -2.61 11.71
N ALA A 175 18.82 -2.14 12.83
CA ALA A 175 19.02 -0.76 13.29
C ALA A 175 20.51 -0.47 13.57
N ALA A 176 21.20 -1.41 14.23
CA ALA A 176 22.64 -1.28 14.46
C ALA A 176 23.44 -1.30 13.15
N GLN A 177 22.99 -2.05 12.14
CA GLN A 177 23.61 -2.06 10.81
C GLN A 177 23.44 -0.71 10.10
N ILE A 178 22.23 -0.13 10.12
CA ILE A 178 21.95 1.18 9.53
C ILE A 178 22.87 2.25 10.11
N VAL A 179 22.97 2.31 11.45
CA VAL A 179 23.85 3.28 12.14
C VAL A 179 25.31 3.12 11.73
N ARG A 180 25.78 1.90 11.46
CA ARG A 180 27.14 1.65 10.99
C ARG A 180 27.37 2.07 9.55
N THR A 181 26.39 1.87 8.66
CA THR A 181 26.58 2.09 7.22
C THR A 181 26.20 3.48 6.73
N ASP A 182 25.24 4.13 7.39
CA ASP A 182 24.74 5.46 7.03
C ASP A 182 24.45 6.25 8.31
N PRO A 183 25.48 6.86 8.92
CA PRO A 183 25.35 7.59 10.18
C PRO A 183 24.58 8.89 9.96
N ASN A 184 23.25 8.80 10.00
CA ASN A 184 22.36 9.95 9.97
C ASN A 184 21.93 10.30 11.41
N PRO A 185 22.24 11.51 11.93
CA PRO A 185 21.89 11.90 13.30
C PRO A 185 20.39 11.97 13.55
N ARG A 186 19.57 12.04 12.49
CA ARG A 186 18.11 12.02 12.60
C ARG A 186 17.53 10.62 12.72
N PHE A 187 18.28 9.56 12.42
CA PHE A 187 17.81 8.19 12.57
C PHE A 187 17.42 7.93 14.03
N ALA A 188 16.17 7.52 14.24
CA ALA A 188 15.61 7.30 15.58
C ALA A 188 15.38 5.82 15.88
N GLY A 189 15.13 5.01 14.85
CA GLY A 189 14.86 3.58 15.02
C GLY A 189 14.10 2.99 13.84
N LEU A 190 13.59 1.78 14.05
CA LEU A 190 12.83 1.03 13.06
C LEU A 190 11.39 0.84 13.54
N LEU A 191 10.43 1.35 12.76
CA LEU A 191 9.01 1.05 12.95
C LEU A 191 8.71 -0.31 12.33
N PRO A 192 8.20 -1.29 13.10
CA PRO A 192 7.91 -2.58 12.49
C PRO A 192 6.63 -2.52 11.65
N ALA A 193 6.66 -3.24 10.54
CA ALA A 193 5.65 -3.24 9.49
C ALA A 193 5.15 -4.65 9.21
N THR A 194 3.85 -4.81 9.00
CA THR A 194 3.24 -6.11 8.69
C THR A 194 2.39 -6.00 7.44
N PHE A 195 2.63 -6.86 6.45
CA PHE A 195 1.81 -6.99 5.26
C PHE A 195 0.96 -8.26 5.36
N MET A 196 -0.36 -8.09 5.32
CA MET A 196 -1.34 -9.18 5.38
C MET A 196 -2.00 -9.30 4.00
N VAL A 197 -1.93 -10.48 3.39
CA VAL A 197 -2.53 -10.71 2.07
C VAL A 197 -3.92 -11.31 2.24
N ALA A 198 -4.95 -10.59 1.78
CA ALA A 198 -6.34 -10.98 1.86
C ALA A 198 -6.59 -12.37 1.28
N ASP A 199 -7.49 -13.13 1.93
CA ASP A 199 -7.88 -14.49 1.55
C ASP A 199 -6.72 -15.51 1.57
N THR A 200 -5.63 -15.19 2.27
CA THR A 200 -4.48 -16.10 2.43
C THR A 200 -3.91 -16.06 3.86
N GLU A 201 -3.18 -17.09 4.23
CA GLU A 201 -2.40 -17.16 5.48
C GLU A 201 -1.03 -16.45 5.37
N VAL A 202 -0.71 -15.81 4.23
CA VAL A 202 0.60 -15.20 4.03
C VAL A 202 0.67 -13.85 4.72
N VAL A 203 1.52 -13.79 5.74
CA VAL A 203 1.93 -12.58 6.43
C VAL A 203 3.42 -12.34 6.20
N LEU A 204 3.79 -11.11 5.84
CA LEU A 204 5.18 -10.69 5.72
C LEU A 204 5.50 -9.61 6.76
N HIS A 205 6.50 -9.87 7.59
CA HIS A 205 7.05 -8.89 8.53
C HIS A 205 8.24 -8.15 7.91
N SER A 206 8.27 -6.84 8.12
CA SER A 206 9.33 -5.92 7.69
C SER A 206 9.48 -4.79 8.71
N HIS A 207 10.19 -3.74 8.34
CA HIS A 207 10.30 -2.50 9.10
C HIS A 207 10.59 -1.31 8.18
N TYR A 208 10.35 -0.10 8.70
CA TYR A 208 10.72 1.17 8.08
C TYR A 208 11.64 1.95 9.01
N ALA A 209 12.75 2.46 8.47
CA ALA A 209 13.60 3.40 9.18
C ALA A 209 12.87 4.72 9.41
N LEU A 210 12.81 5.16 10.67
CA LEU A 210 12.22 6.42 11.05
C LEU A 210 13.31 7.45 11.34
N TYR A 211 13.10 8.65 10.80
CA TYR A 211 13.97 9.80 11.00
C TYR A 211 13.19 10.95 11.62
N ARG A 212 13.76 11.58 12.65
CA ARG A 212 13.19 12.78 13.26
C ARG A 212 13.08 13.91 12.22
N PRO A 213 12.04 14.77 12.33
CA PRO A 213 11.98 16.07 11.66
C PRO A 213 13.30 16.84 11.72
N GLU A 214 13.60 17.59 10.66
CA GLU A 214 14.84 18.39 10.58
C GLU A 214 14.64 19.78 11.17
N ASP A 215 13.55 20.44 10.78
CA ASP A 215 13.27 21.84 11.11
C ASP A 215 12.21 22.01 12.22
N HIS A 216 11.75 20.90 12.83
CA HIS A 216 10.66 20.91 13.80
C HIS A 216 10.91 19.95 14.97
N ASP A 217 10.28 20.21 16.11
CA ASP A 217 10.26 19.24 17.21
C ASP A 217 9.41 18.02 16.82
N ASP A 218 9.88 16.82 17.16
CA ASP A 218 9.28 15.56 16.71
C ASP A 218 7.77 15.42 17.05
N GLY A 219 7.38 15.83 18.24
CA GLY A 219 6.00 15.80 18.74
C GLY A 219 5.22 17.10 18.56
N ALA A 220 5.74 18.05 17.77
CA ALA A 220 5.05 19.32 17.55
C ALA A 220 3.66 19.10 16.94
N PRO A 221 2.60 19.73 17.48
CA PRO A 221 1.28 19.68 16.85
C PRO A 221 1.35 20.16 15.41
N LEU A 222 0.76 19.39 14.48
CA LEU A 222 0.72 19.79 13.08
C LEU A 222 -0.24 20.98 12.91
N PRO A 223 0.19 22.09 12.27
CA PRO A 223 -0.75 23.10 11.79
C PRO A 223 -1.74 22.48 10.82
N GLU A 224 -2.99 22.97 10.80
CA GLU A 224 -4.07 22.44 9.94
C GLU A 224 -3.65 22.31 8.47
N ARG A 225 -2.90 23.29 7.95
CA ARG A 225 -2.36 23.27 6.58
C ARG A 225 -1.40 22.11 6.33
N VAL A 226 -0.56 21.78 7.32
CA VAL A 226 0.42 20.69 7.24
C VAL A 226 -0.28 19.35 7.34
N GLU A 227 -1.24 19.22 8.27
CA GLU A 227 -2.07 18.02 8.39
C GLU A 227 -2.84 17.73 7.09
N ALA A 228 -3.45 18.76 6.49
CA ALA A 228 -4.11 18.66 5.19
C ALA A 228 -3.14 18.25 4.07
N ALA A 229 -1.91 18.75 4.08
CA ALA A 229 -0.88 18.41 3.10
C ALA A 229 -0.42 16.96 3.26
N PHE A 230 -0.20 16.49 4.49
CA PHE A 230 0.17 15.11 4.79
C PHE A 230 -0.92 14.13 4.36
N TYR A 231 -2.18 14.48 4.59
CA TYR A 231 -3.31 13.70 4.10
C TYR A 231 -3.31 13.55 2.57
N ASP A 232 -3.13 14.66 1.84
CA ASP A 232 -3.07 14.62 0.38
C ASP A 232 -1.83 13.84 -0.13
N LEU A 233 -0.72 13.90 0.61
CA LEU A 233 0.52 13.17 0.29
C LEU A 233 0.36 11.66 0.46
N GLN A 234 -0.27 11.23 1.55
CA GLN A 234 -0.59 9.82 1.81
C GLN A 234 -1.41 9.24 0.66
N ARG A 235 -2.46 9.97 0.25
CA ARG A 235 -3.32 9.56 -0.87
C ARG A 235 -2.55 9.50 -2.19
N LEU A 236 -1.72 10.51 -2.46
CA LEU A 236 -0.90 10.54 -3.68
C LEU A 236 0.00 9.30 -3.78
N CYS A 237 0.74 8.98 -2.70
CA CYS A 237 1.65 7.85 -2.67
C CYS A 237 0.90 6.51 -2.81
N VAL A 238 -0.19 6.31 -2.08
CA VAL A 238 -0.99 5.07 -2.18
C VAL A 238 -1.60 4.92 -3.57
N ARG A 239 -2.08 6.00 -4.20
CA ARG A 239 -2.57 5.97 -5.57
C ARG A 239 -1.47 5.66 -6.58
N ALA A 240 -0.28 6.25 -6.41
CA ALA A 240 0.86 5.95 -7.25
C ALA A 240 1.22 4.46 -7.20
N ILE A 241 1.25 3.88 -6.00
CA ILE A 241 1.43 2.43 -5.80
C ILE A 241 0.35 1.64 -6.55
N ALA A 242 -0.93 2.00 -6.38
CA ALA A 242 -2.06 1.30 -6.98
C ALA A 242 -2.02 1.28 -8.52
N VAL A 243 -1.49 2.33 -9.15
CA VAL A 243 -1.34 2.40 -10.62
C VAL A 243 0.04 1.95 -11.12
N GLY A 244 0.89 1.42 -10.24
CA GLY A 244 2.23 0.92 -10.59
C GLY A 244 3.28 2.00 -10.88
N LEU A 245 3.05 3.23 -10.41
CA LEU A 245 4.05 4.30 -10.45
C LEU A 245 5.03 4.13 -9.31
N VAL A 246 6.31 4.04 -9.65
CA VAL A 246 7.41 3.88 -8.70
C VAL A 246 8.10 5.22 -8.48
N LEU A 247 8.00 5.72 -7.26
CA LEU A 247 8.67 6.95 -6.83
C LEU A 247 10.12 6.62 -6.46
N ARG A 248 11.01 7.57 -6.75
CA ARG A 248 12.39 7.59 -6.26
C ARG A 248 12.71 8.94 -5.67
N ASN A 249 12.97 8.98 -4.37
CA ASN A 249 13.27 10.22 -3.67
C ASN A 249 14.73 10.62 -3.92
N PRO A 250 14.98 11.83 -4.45
CA PRO A 250 16.34 12.30 -4.64
C PRO A 250 16.94 12.75 -3.30
N THR A 251 18.25 12.60 -3.18
CA THR A 251 18.99 13.00 -1.96
C THR A 251 18.98 14.52 -1.75
N ASP A 252 18.88 15.30 -2.82
CA ASP A 252 18.80 16.76 -2.80
C ASP A 252 17.45 17.30 -2.30
N GLY A 253 16.49 16.43 -1.99
CA GLY A 253 15.17 16.80 -1.51
C GLY A 253 14.25 17.43 -2.56
N SER A 254 14.62 17.37 -3.84
CA SER A 254 13.75 17.78 -4.92
C SER A 254 12.55 16.84 -5.09
N PHE A 255 11.63 17.21 -5.99
CA PHE A 255 10.43 16.40 -6.26
C PHE A 255 10.83 14.98 -6.73
N PRO A 256 10.12 13.92 -6.31
CA PRO A 256 10.51 12.55 -6.63
C PRO A 256 10.59 12.34 -8.13
N GLN A 257 11.57 11.55 -8.55
CA GLN A 257 11.51 10.97 -9.88
C GLN A 257 10.40 9.93 -9.88
N VAL A 258 9.57 9.93 -10.91
CA VAL A 258 8.48 8.96 -11.03
C VAL A 258 8.73 8.14 -12.28
N GLY A 259 8.55 6.84 -12.17
CA GLY A 259 8.81 5.92 -13.26
C GLY A 259 7.96 4.67 -13.19
N TYR A 260 8.31 3.71 -14.04
CA TYR A 260 7.67 2.40 -14.11
C TYR A 260 8.73 1.30 -14.09
N MET A 261 8.32 0.10 -13.70
CA MET A 261 9.11 -1.10 -13.90
C MET A 261 8.81 -1.69 -15.28
N LEU A 262 9.83 -1.81 -16.11
CA LEU A 262 9.76 -2.44 -17.43
C LEU A 262 10.70 -3.64 -17.49
N GLN A 263 10.31 -4.66 -18.24
CA GLN A 263 11.14 -5.85 -18.41
C GLN A 263 12.13 -5.63 -19.57
N GLU A 264 13.42 -5.64 -19.28
CA GLU A 264 14.51 -5.60 -20.25
C GLU A 264 15.37 -6.85 -20.10
N ARG A 265 15.52 -7.65 -21.15
CA ARG A 265 16.34 -8.89 -21.15
C ARG A 265 16.01 -9.80 -19.94
N LYS A 266 14.72 -10.00 -19.66
CA LYS A 266 14.19 -10.79 -18.52
C LYS A 266 14.54 -10.22 -17.13
N LYS A 267 14.97 -8.97 -17.02
CA LYS A 267 15.19 -8.27 -15.75
C LYS A 267 14.24 -7.09 -15.64
N TRP A 268 13.71 -6.85 -14.45
CA TRP A 268 12.92 -5.67 -14.16
C TRP A 268 13.84 -4.46 -13.97
N VAL A 269 13.61 -3.43 -14.77
CA VAL A 269 14.40 -2.20 -14.77
C VAL A 269 13.46 -1.02 -14.59
N TRP A 270 13.77 -0.16 -13.62
CA TRP A 270 13.04 1.09 -13.43
C TRP A 270 13.42 2.08 -14.53
N LYS A 271 12.41 2.71 -15.14
CA LYS A 271 12.60 3.76 -16.15
C LYS A 271 11.90 5.05 -15.71
N PRO A 272 12.61 6.20 -15.73
CA PRO A 272 12.02 7.48 -15.40
C PRO A 272 10.99 7.89 -16.46
N MET A 273 9.91 8.52 -16.00
CA MET A 273 8.92 9.14 -16.85
C MET A 273 9.37 10.55 -17.25
N LYS A 274 9.12 10.92 -18.51
CA LYS A 274 9.45 12.26 -19.03
C LYS A 274 8.59 13.38 -18.43
N ASN A 275 7.31 13.13 -18.15
CA ASN A 275 6.38 14.13 -17.62
C ASN A 275 5.55 13.58 -16.44
N PRO A 276 6.17 13.42 -15.26
CA PRO A 276 5.53 12.77 -14.11
C PRO A 276 4.39 13.59 -13.49
N LEU A 277 4.47 14.92 -13.55
CA LEU A 277 3.53 15.81 -12.87
C LEU A 277 2.12 15.73 -13.45
N GLY A 278 1.99 15.62 -14.78
CA GLY A 278 0.67 15.53 -15.43
C GLY A 278 -0.09 14.27 -15.00
N LEU A 279 0.58 13.12 -15.03
CA LEU A 279 -0.06 11.87 -14.62
C LEU A 279 -0.33 11.84 -13.12
N MET A 280 0.60 12.31 -12.29
CA MET A 280 0.36 12.40 -10.84
C MET A 280 -0.78 13.36 -10.49
N ALA A 281 -0.94 14.46 -11.23
CA ALA A 281 -2.09 15.35 -11.05
C ALA A 281 -3.39 14.64 -11.46
N MET A 282 -3.38 13.91 -12.58
CA MET A 282 -4.54 13.09 -12.98
C MET A 282 -4.87 12.00 -11.95
N THR A 283 -3.87 11.35 -11.34
CA THR A 283 -4.15 10.38 -10.27
C THR A 283 -4.72 11.05 -9.04
N GLN A 284 -4.34 12.29 -8.71
CA GLN A 284 -4.99 13.06 -7.64
C GLN A 284 -6.42 13.48 -7.97
N ASP A 285 -6.69 13.88 -9.22
CA ASP A 285 -7.99 14.41 -9.63
C ASP A 285 -9.00 13.30 -9.98
N ALA A 286 -8.55 12.09 -10.28
CA ALA A 286 -9.40 10.89 -10.39
C ALA A 286 -9.92 10.41 -9.02
N ASP A 287 -9.96 11.30 -8.03
CA ASP A 287 -10.44 11.05 -6.69
C ASP A 287 -11.80 11.70 -6.51
N ASP A 288 -12.82 10.91 -6.16
CA ASP A 288 -14.13 11.45 -5.84
C ASP A 288 -14.09 12.35 -4.59
N ARG A 289 -12.98 12.35 -3.83
CA ARG A 289 -12.78 13.26 -2.70
C ARG A 289 -11.85 14.41 -3.04
N PRO A 290 -12.26 15.66 -2.74
CA PRO A 290 -11.44 16.83 -3.00
C PRO A 290 -10.18 16.83 -2.12
N ARG A 291 -9.08 17.34 -2.69
CA ARG A 291 -7.84 17.62 -1.96
C ARG A 291 -8.10 18.55 -0.78
N ARG A 292 -7.53 18.24 0.39
CA ARG A 292 -7.71 19.04 1.61
C ARG A 292 -6.85 20.30 1.60
N SER A 293 -5.59 20.19 1.17
CA SER A 293 -4.61 21.28 1.23
C SER A 293 -4.72 22.28 0.08
N LYS A 294 -5.27 21.84 -1.06
CA LYS A 294 -5.29 22.55 -2.35
C LYS A 294 -3.90 22.90 -2.91
N LEU A 295 -2.82 22.42 -2.31
CA LEU A 295 -1.44 22.65 -2.75
C LEU A 295 -1.12 21.88 -4.03
N SER A 296 -0.31 22.47 -4.90
CA SER A 296 0.25 21.75 -6.05
C SER A 296 1.18 20.62 -5.59
N LEU A 297 1.45 19.65 -6.46
CA LEU A 297 2.38 18.54 -6.19
C LEU A 297 3.75 19.01 -5.69
N ARG A 298 4.28 20.09 -6.27
CA ARG A 298 5.58 20.65 -5.86
C ARG A 298 5.51 21.32 -4.50
N GLU A 299 4.43 22.01 -4.20
CA GLU A 299 4.22 22.64 -2.88
C GLU A 299 4.01 21.59 -1.79
N LEU A 300 3.26 20.51 -2.08
CA LEU A 300 3.10 19.37 -1.18
C LEU A 300 4.46 18.77 -0.83
N TRP A 301 5.28 18.45 -1.84
CA TRP A 301 6.58 17.82 -1.60
C TRP A 301 7.57 18.77 -0.92
N LYS A 302 7.54 20.06 -1.27
CA LYS A 302 8.35 21.07 -0.60
C LYS A 302 7.98 21.18 0.89
N LEU A 303 6.69 21.26 1.20
CA LEU A 303 6.20 21.29 2.57
C LEU A 303 6.59 20.02 3.32
N TRP A 304 6.42 18.86 2.69
CA TRP A 304 6.84 17.57 3.26
C TRP A 304 8.31 17.54 3.66
N ARG A 305 9.19 18.11 2.83
CA ARG A 305 10.64 18.13 3.06
C ARG A 305 11.08 19.15 4.09
N GLN A 306 10.33 20.24 4.24
CA GLN A 306 10.58 21.27 5.24
C GLN A 306 10.04 20.88 6.63
N TRP A 307 9.25 19.80 6.70
CA TRP A 307 8.81 19.20 7.96
C TRP A 307 9.71 18.04 8.36
#